data_AF-A0A1F4DRG2-F1
#
_entry.id   AF-A0A1F4DRG2-F1
#
_cell.length_a   1.000
_cell.length_b   1.000
_cell.length_c   1.000
_cell.angle_alpha   90.00
_cell.angle_beta   90.00
_cell.angle_gamma   90.00
#
_symmetry.space_group_name_H-M   'P 1'
#
loop_
_entity.id
_entity.type
_entity.pdbx_description
1 polymer ?
#
loop_
_entity_poly.entity_id
_entity_poly.type
_entity_poly.pdbx_seq_one_letter_code
_entity_poly.pdbx_strand_id
1 'polypeptide(L)'
;MADIAVIDYGMGNLRSVAKAIEHVAPHANVAVTSEPAAVARAARVVFPGQGAMPDCMREMEARGLREAVLTAAREKPFLGICIGLQMLFERSEEGDVAGLGLLPGRVRRFPAEAMLDAQGAKLKVPHMGWNEVHQTAAHPLWEGIASGSRFYFVHSYYVEPANPQLVAGYSLYPFSFTCAVASDNIFAVQFHPEKSA
;
A
#
# COMPACT_ATOMS: atom_id res chain seq x y z
N MET A 1 2.21 11.45 -23.20
CA MET A 1 1.39 10.97 -22.06
C MET A 1 2.31 10.26 -21.10
N ALA A 2 2.05 10.29 -19.79
CA ALA A 2 2.86 9.55 -18.83
C ALA A 2 2.52 8.06 -18.92
N ASP A 3 3.53 7.20 -18.93
CA ASP A 3 3.32 5.75 -18.86
C ASP A 3 2.88 5.35 -17.45
N ILE A 4 3.42 6.03 -16.44
CA ILE A 4 3.16 5.75 -15.02
C ILE A 4 2.89 7.08 -14.31
N ALA A 5 1.72 7.19 -13.68
CA ALA A 5 1.43 8.28 -12.75
C ALA A 5 1.68 7.82 -11.31
N VAL A 6 2.50 8.57 -10.58
CA VAL A 6 2.63 8.48 -9.12
C VAL A 6 1.73 9.54 -8.53
N ILE A 7 0.68 9.13 -7.81
CA ILE A 7 -0.33 10.05 -7.28
C ILE A 7 0.29 10.88 -6.16
N ASP A 8 0.24 12.21 -6.32
CA ASP A 8 0.62 13.19 -5.32
C ASP A 8 -0.63 13.85 -4.74
N TYR A 9 -1.08 13.34 -3.60
CA TYR A 9 -2.10 14.01 -2.81
C TYR A 9 -1.49 14.80 -1.64
N GLY A 10 -0.21 15.18 -1.71
CA GLY A 10 0.49 15.93 -0.67
C GLY A 10 1.13 15.09 0.43
N MET A 11 0.99 13.77 0.37
CA MET A 11 1.48 12.84 1.39
C MET A 11 2.29 11.71 0.74
N GLY A 12 3.44 11.37 1.33
CA GLY A 12 4.26 10.23 0.89
C GLY A 12 5.70 10.57 0.49
N ASN A 13 6.52 9.54 0.35
CA ASN A 13 7.91 9.63 -0.10
C ASN A 13 8.01 9.61 -1.63
N LEU A 14 7.32 10.55 -2.29
CA LEU A 14 7.10 10.55 -3.73
C LEU A 14 8.40 10.50 -4.54
N ARG A 15 9.43 11.22 -4.08
CA ARG A 15 10.74 11.23 -4.75
C ARG A 15 11.38 9.84 -4.80
N SER A 16 11.35 9.09 -3.69
CA SER A 16 11.97 7.77 -3.67
C SER A 16 11.19 6.78 -4.52
N VAL A 17 9.86 6.84 -4.45
CA VAL A 17 8.97 6.00 -5.30
C VAL A 17 9.22 6.28 -6.78
N ALA A 18 9.18 7.56 -7.19
CA ALA A 18 9.43 7.93 -8.58
C ALA A 18 10.82 7.50 -9.06
N LYS A 19 11.86 7.71 -8.25
CA LYS A 19 13.23 7.29 -8.60
C LYS A 19 13.40 5.77 -8.69
N ALA A 20 12.73 5.02 -7.83
CA ALA A 20 12.72 3.55 -7.93
C ALA A 20 12.07 3.09 -9.24
N ILE A 21 10.93 3.70 -9.63
CA ILE A 21 10.25 3.39 -10.88
C ILE A 21 11.13 3.77 -12.09
N GLU A 22 11.70 4.97 -12.11
CA GLU A 22 12.60 5.41 -13.18
C GLU A 22 13.82 4.49 -13.32
N HIS A 23 14.32 3.94 -12.21
CA HIS A 23 15.45 3.01 -12.22
C HIS A 23 15.09 1.66 -12.86
N VAL A 24 13.93 1.08 -12.52
CA VAL A 24 13.51 -0.23 -13.03
C VAL A 24 12.81 -0.16 -14.39
N ALA A 25 12.32 1.01 -14.77
CA ALA A 25 11.65 1.28 -16.05
C ALA A 25 12.25 2.54 -16.72
N PRO A 26 13.53 2.51 -17.15
CA PRO A 26 14.24 3.69 -17.64
C PRO A 26 13.68 4.28 -18.94
N HIS A 27 12.84 3.53 -19.64
CA HIS A 27 12.16 3.97 -20.86
C HIS A 27 10.74 4.48 -20.61
N ALA A 28 10.22 4.34 -19.39
CA ALA A 28 8.89 4.81 -19.03
C ALA A 28 8.93 6.30 -18.64
N ASN A 29 7.96 7.06 -19.12
CA ASN A 29 7.70 8.41 -18.64
C ASN A 29 6.95 8.33 -17.29
N VAL A 30 7.64 8.67 -16.21
CA VAL A 30 7.09 8.73 -14.86
C VAL A 30 6.67 10.17 -14.53
N ALA A 31 5.42 10.37 -14.16
CA ALA A 31 4.90 11.66 -13.72
C ALA A 31 4.41 11.58 -12.27
N VAL A 32 4.99 12.39 -11.39
CA VAL A 32 4.41 12.68 -10.08
C VAL A 32 3.35 13.76 -10.28
N THR A 33 2.10 13.49 -9.89
CA THR A 33 1.01 14.41 -10.23
C THR A 33 -0.14 14.42 -9.22
N SER A 34 -0.64 15.62 -8.95
CA SER A 34 -1.86 15.88 -8.20
C SER A 34 -3.07 16.18 -9.09
N GLU A 35 -2.93 16.02 -10.42
CA GLU A 35 -3.96 16.39 -11.38
C GLU A 35 -4.83 15.18 -11.74
N PRO A 36 -6.13 15.17 -11.43
CA PRO A 36 -7.04 14.06 -11.76
C PRO A 36 -6.98 13.64 -13.23
N ALA A 37 -6.88 14.63 -14.14
CA ALA A 37 -6.81 14.39 -15.58
C ALA A 37 -5.48 13.71 -16.00
N ALA A 38 -4.38 13.94 -15.29
CA ALA A 38 -3.12 13.26 -15.55
C ALA A 38 -3.17 11.80 -15.11
N VAL A 39 -3.76 11.52 -13.94
CA VAL A 39 -4.03 10.15 -13.45
C VAL A 39 -4.93 9.38 -14.43
N ALA A 40 -5.99 10.02 -14.92
CA ALA A 40 -6.92 9.43 -15.89
C ALA A 40 -6.23 9.05 -17.22
N ARG A 41 -5.28 9.87 -17.70
CA ARG A 41 -4.55 9.62 -18.95
C ARG A 41 -3.38 8.65 -18.83
N ALA A 42 -2.88 8.38 -17.62
CA ALA A 42 -1.74 7.50 -17.43
C ALA A 42 -2.09 6.04 -17.75
N ALA A 43 -1.12 5.28 -18.27
CA ALA A 43 -1.34 3.86 -18.59
C ALA A 43 -1.33 2.98 -17.33
N ARG A 44 -0.56 3.35 -16.31
CA ARG A 44 -0.47 2.67 -15.00
C ARG A 44 -0.44 3.68 -13.87
N VAL A 45 -0.85 3.27 -12.69
CA VAL A 45 -0.91 4.14 -11.51
C VAL A 45 -0.18 3.50 -10.32
N VAL A 46 0.63 4.31 -9.65
CA VAL A 46 1.19 4.00 -8.33
C VAL A 46 0.57 4.97 -7.34
N PHE A 47 -0.03 4.40 -6.30
CA PHE A 47 -0.69 5.10 -5.22
C PHE A 47 0.12 4.90 -3.94
N PRO A 48 1.16 5.73 -3.70
CA PRO A 48 1.91 5.68 -2.45
C PRO A 48 1.18 6.43 -1.36
N GLY A 49 1.63 6.32 -0.12
CA GLY A 49 1.17 7.19 0.95
C GLY A 49 1.97 7.03 2.24
N GLN A 50 2.00 8.10 3.04
CA GLN A 50 2.61 8.11 4.38
C GLN A 50 1.85 9.10 5.25
N GLY A 51 1.71 8.82 6.54
CA GLY A 51 1.03 9.68 7.50
C GLY A 51 -0.16 8.97 8.13
N ALA A 52 -1.00 9.74 8.81
CA ALA A 52 -2.21 9.19 9.43
C ALA A 52 -3.35 9.09 8.40
N MET A 53 -4.17 8.05 8.49
CA MET A 53 -5.33 7.84 7.62
C MET A 53 -6.27 9.07 7.52
N PRO A 54 -6.64 9.76 8.63
CA PRO A 54 -7.53 10.93 8.55
C PRO A 54 -6.95 12.06 7.70
N ASP A 55 -5.64 12.33 7.86
CA ASP A 55 -4.95 13.34 7.06
C ASP A 55 -4.90 12.93 5.59
N CYS A 56 -4.57 11.66 5.31
CA CYS A 56 -4.47 11.18 3.94
C CYS A 56 -5.82 11.22 3.21
N MET A 57 -6.91 10.84 3.88
CA MET A 57 -8.26 10.96 3.33
C MET A 57 -8.63 12.44 3.12
N ARG A 58 -8.35 13.33 4.07
CA ARG A 58 -8.62 14.77 3.91
C ARG A 58 -7.88 15.36 2.72
N GLU A 59 -6.58 15.11 2.58
CA GLU A 59 -5.78 15.67 1.49
C GLU A 59 -6.18 15.09 0.12
N MET A 60 -6.60 13.82 0.07
CA MET A 60 -7.18 13.20 -1.13
C MET A 60 -8.45 13.92 -1.60
N GLU A 61 -9.37 14.21 -0.66
CA GLU A 61 -10.60 14.95 -0.97
C GLU A 61 -10.32 16.41 -1.34
N ALA A 62 -9.45 17.09 -0.60
CA ALA A 62 -9.09 18.49 -0.83
C ALA A 62 -8.51 18.74 -2.24
N ARG A 63 -7.88 17.72 -2.83
CA ARG A 63 -7.31 17.77 -4.18
C ARG A 63 -8.22 17.22 -5.27
N GLY A 64 -9.43 16.76 -4.92
CA GLY A 64 -10.38 16.20 -5.86
C GLY A 64 -9.88 14.92 -6.55
N LEU A 65 -8.98 14.18 -5.90
CA LEU A 65 -8.32 13.01 -6.50
C LEU A 65 -9.11 11.71 -6.32
N ARG A 66 -10.05 11.65 -5.35
CA ARG A 66 -10.80 10.45 -4.98
C ARG A 66 -11.32 9.66 -6.18
N GLU A 67 -12.11 10.31 -7.04
CA GLU A 67 -12.74 9.65 -8.19
C GLU A 67 -11.72 9.19 -9.24
N ALA A 68 -10.65 9.96 -9.47
CA ALA A 68 -9.61 9.58 -10.41
C ALA A 68 -8.82 8.35 -9.92
N VAL A 69 -8.56 8.26 -8.60
CA VAL A 69 -7.91 7.08 -8.00
C VAL A 69 -8.82 5.87 -8.06
N LEU A 70 -10.10 6.00 -7.69
CA LEU A 70 -11.08 4.91 -7.75
C LEU A 70 -11.27 4.38 -9.18
N THR A 71 -11.36 5.29 -10.16
CA THR A 71 -11.49 4.92 -11.57
C THR A 71 -10.23 4.19 -12.05
N ALA A 72 -9.04 4.74 -11.76
CA ALA A 72 -7.79 4.09 -12.12
C ALA A 72 -7.65 2.69 -11.48
N ALA A 73 -8.03 2.54 -10.21
CA ALA A 73 -7.99 1.27 -9.52
C ALA A 73 -8.94 0.21 -10.11
N ARG A 74 -9.96 0.60 -10.89
CA ARG A 74 -10.87 -0.34 -11.57
C ARG A 74 -10.48 -0.67 -13.02
N GLU A 75 -9.71 0.21 -13.66
CA GLU A 75 -9.56 0.17 -15.13
C GLU A 75 -8.15 -0.15 -15.60
N LYS A 76 -7.12 0.04 -14.76
CA LYS A 76 -5.72 -0.05 -15.21
C LYS A 76 -4.79 -0.58 -14.11
N PRO A 77 -3.61 -1.12 -14.45
CA PRO A 77 -2.67 -1.63 -13.46
C PRO A 77 -2.40 -0.61 -12.35
N PHE A 78 -2.66 -1.03 -11.12
CA PHE A 78 -2.67 -0.17 -9.94
C PHE A 78 -1.80 -0.77 -8.84
N LEU A 79 -0.81 -0.01 -8.38
CA LEU A 79 0.06 -0.40 -7.27
C LEU A 79 -0.16 0.50 -6.04
N GLY A 80 -0.80 -0.02 -4.99
CA GLY A 80 -0.92 0.66 -3.70
C GLY A 80 0.30 0.40 -2.80
N ILE A 81 0.85 1.43 -2.14
CA ILE A 81 2.01 1.28 -1.24
C ILE A 81 1.71 1.89 0.13
N CYS A 82 1.89 1.08 1.18
CA CYS A 82 1.71 1.44 2.58
C CYS A 82 0.32 2.03 2.87
N ILE A 83 0.19 3.34 3.08
CA ILE A 83 -1.12 3.98 3.24
C ILE A 83 -1.98 3.83 1.98
N GLY A 84 -1.37 3.79 0.79
CA GLY A 84 -2.10 3.54 -0.45
C GLY A 84 -2.75 2.15 -0.49
N LEU A 85 -2.19 1.15 0.18
CA LEU A 85 -2.88 -0.14 0.42
C LEU A 85 -4.05 0.06 1.39
N GLN A 86 -3.80 0.68 2.53
CA GLN A 86 -4.78 0.82 3.61
C GLN A 86 -6.01 1.64 3.19
N MET A 87 -5.82 2.71 2.41
CA MET A 87 -6.90 3.56 1.90
C MET A 87 -7.87 2.81 1.00
N LEU A 88 -7.49 1.68 0.39
CA LEU A 88 -8.40 0.90 -0.45
C LEU A 88 -9.55 0.24 0.34
N PHE A 89 -9.39 0.06 1.65
CA PHE A 89 -10.34 -0.60 2.53
C PHE A 89 -11.45 0.33 3.03
N GLU A 90 -12.46 -0.22 3.70
CA GLU A 90 -13.69 0.50 4.05
C GLU A 90 -13.50 1.49 5.20
N ARG A 91 -12.74 1.12 6.23
CA ARG A 91 -12.58 1.92 7.43
C ARG A 91 -11.26 1.63 8.13
N SER A 92 -10.65 2.66 8.71
CA SER A 92 -9.45 2.54 9.53
C SER A 92 -9.74 2.83 11.00
N GLU A 93 -9.21 2.01 11.88
CA GLU A 93 -9.15 2.29 13.32
C GLU A 93 -8.28 3.53 13.62
N GLU A 94 -7.38 3.92 12.72
CA GLU A 94 -6.62 5.17 12.85
C GLU A 94 -7.55 6.38 12.64
N GLY A 95 -7.97 6.99 13.75
CA GLY A 95 -8.90 8.12 13.75
C GLY A 95 -10.35 7.78 13.39
N ASP A 96 -10.69 6.48 13.31
CA ASP A 96 -12.04 5.98 13.01
C ASP A 96 -12.67 6.60 11.75
N VAL A 97 -11.92 6.64 10.67
CA VAL A 97 -12.32 7.27 9.39
C VAL A 97 -12.63 6.23 8.31
N ALA A 98 -13.55 6.58 7.41
CA ALA A 98 -13.80 5.79 6.20
C ALA A 98 -12.60 5.90 5.24
N GLY A 99 -12.28 4.79 4.57
CA GLY A 99 -11.36 4.78 3.45
C GLY A 99 -12.07 4.99 2.11
N LEU A 100 -11.48 4.48 1.03
CA LEU A 100 -12.07 4.51 -0.30
C LEU A 100 -13.16 3.45 -0.48
N GLY A 101 -13.15 2.38 0.34
CA GLY A 101 -14.17 1.33 0.31
C GLY A 101 -14.21 0.54 -0.98
N LEU A 102 -13.06 0.38 -1.64
CA LEU A 102 -12.94 -0.39 -2.87
C LEU A 102 -12.80 -1.90 -2.57
N LEU A 103 -12.10 -2.24 -1.49
CA LEU A 103 -11.89 -3.60 -1.01
C LEU A 103 -12.61 -3.81 0.33
N PRO A 104 -13.36 -4.90 0.51
CA PRO A 104 -14.07 -5.16 1.76
C PRO A 104 -13.11 -5.53 2.89
N GLY A 105 -13.31 -4.97 4.08
CA GLY A 105 -12.45 -5.16 5.23
C GLY A 105 -12.02 -3.85 5.89
N ARG A 106 -11.16 -3.97 6.89
CA ARG A 106 -10.81 -2.86 7.80
C ARG A 106 -9.31 -2.73 7.96
N VAL A 107 -8.86 -1.55 8.38
CA VAL A 107 -7.48 -1.31 8.79
C VAL A 107 -7.44 -1.28 10.31
N ARG A 108 -6.69 -2.20 10.91
CA ARG A 108 -6.63 -2.42 12.35
C ARG A 108 -5.30 -2.02 12.93
N ARG A 109 -5.31 -1.55 14.18
CA ARG A 109 -4.10 -1.28 14.95
C ARG A 109 -3.51 -2.59 15.45
N PHE A 110 -2.18 -2.69 15.52
CA PHE A 110 -1.53 -3.72 16.32
C PHE A 110 -1.95 -3.59 17.80
N PRO A 111 -2.66 -4.57 18.38
CA PRO A 111 -3.20 -4.45 19.74
C PRO A 111 -2.09 -4.69 20.77
N ALA A 112 -1.89 -3.73 21.67
CA ALA A 112 -0.73 -3.70 22.57
C ALA A 112 -0.58 -4.96 23.44
N GLU A 113 -1.71 -5.56 23.82
CA GLU A 113 -1.83 -6.79 24.59
C GLU A 113 -1.36 -8.05 23.84
N ALA A 114 -1.42 -8.03 22.50
CA ALA A 114 -0.95 -9.15 21.67
C ALA A 114 0.46 -8.92 21.11
N MET A 115 1.10 -7.79 21.42
CA MET A 115 2.45 -7.46 20.96
C MET A 115 3.52 -8.06 21.88
N LEU A 116 3.52 -9.38 21.98
CA LEU A 116 4.48 -10.17 22.74
C LEU A 116 5.13 -11.20 21.81
N ASP A 117 6.45 -11.30 21.83
CA ASP A 117 7.15 -12.36 21.11
C ASP A 117 6.96 -13.74 21.76
N ALA A 118 7.56 -14.78 21.17
CA ALA A 118 7.46 -16.16 21.65
C ALA A 118 8.06 -16.35 23.07
N GLN A 119 8.88 -15.41 23.55
CA GLN A 119 9.49 -15.40 24.87
C GLN A 119 8.72 -14.50 25.86
N GLY A 120 7.61 -13.89 25.42
CA GLY A 120 6.80 -12.98 26.21
C GLY A 120 7.38 -11.56 26.31
N ALA A 121 8.39 -11.21 25.51
CA ALA A 121 8.94 -9.86 25.49
C ALA A 121 8.08 -8.93 24.63
N LYS A 122 7.93 -7.68 25.08
CA LYS A 122 7.09 -6.69 24.39
C LYS A 122 7.70 -6.24 23.06
N LEU A 123 6.96 -6.45 21.98
CA LEU A 123 7.25 -5.89 20.66
C LEU A 123 6.81 -4.42 20.58
N LYS A 124 7.60 -3.62 19.86
CA LYS A 124 7.32 -2.19 19.69
C LYS A 124 6.26 -1.98 18.59
N VAL A 125 5.45 -0.95 18.76
CA VAL A 125 4.56 -0.44 17.70
C VAL A 125 4.99 1.01 17.45
N PRO A 126 5.33 1.41 16.21
CA PRO A 126 5.10 0.69 14.94
C PRO A 126 5.98 -0.56 14.73
N HIS A 127 5.46 -1.51 13.94
CA HIS A 127 6.27 -2.52 13.27
C HIS A 127 7.24 -1.81 12.33
N MET A 128 8.53 -1.83 12.66
CA MET A 128 9.55 -1.09 11.94
C MET A 128 10.80 -1.94 11.73
N GLY A 129 11.24 -2.05 10.47
CA GLY A 129 12.43 -2.80 10.09
C GLY A 129 12.16 -3.79 8.98
N TRP A 130 13.15 -4.64 8.73
CA TRP A 130 13.10 -5.64 7.67
C TRP A 130 12.43 -6.93 8.17
N ASN A 131 11.35 -7.34 7.51
CA ASN A 131 10.62 -8.56 7.86
C ASN A 131 10.33 -9.41 6.63
N GLU A 132 10.19 -10.72 6.82
CA GLU A 132 9.93 -11.68 5.76
C GLU A 132 8.50 -11.55 5.24
N VAL A 133 8.34 -11.73 3.93
CA VAL A 133 7.04 -11.74 3.26
C VAL A 133 6.83 -13.11 2.63
N HIS A 134 5.75 -13.77 3.03
CA HIS A 134 5.37 -15.07 2.47
C HIS A 134 4.23 -14.88 1.49
N GLN A 135 4.41 -15.38 0.28
CA GLN A 135 3.44 -15.28 -0.81
C GLN A 135 2.36 -16.34 -0.65
N THR A 136 1.09 -15.97 -0.84
CA THR A 136 -0.08 -16.87 -0.73
C THR A 136 -0.75 -17.15 -2.05
N ALA A 137 -0.44 -16.35 -3.08
CA ALA A 137 -0.97 -16.50 -4.42
C ALA A 137 0.12 -16.14 -5.44
N ALA A 138 0.13 -16.84 -6.58
CA ALA A 138 0.97 -16.46 -7.71
C ALA A 138 0.47 -15.13 -8.31
N HIS A 139 1.38 -14.20 -8.58
CA HIS A 139 1.05 -12.91 -9.17
C HIS A 139 2.27 -12.37 -9.95
N PRO A 140 2.10 -11.68 -11.09
CA PRO A 140 3.25 -11.13 -11.85
C PRO A 140 4.17 -10.22 -11.04
N LEU A 141 3.66 -9.50 -10.04
CA LEU A 141 4.50 -8.67 -9.15
C LEU A 141 5.35 -9.47 -8.15
N TRP A 142 5.20 -10.79 -8.10
CA TRP A 142 6.11 -11.68 -7.39
C TRP A 142 7.20 -12.29 -8.29
N GLU A 143 7.15 -12.05 -9.60
CA GLU A 143 8.14 -12.63 -10.52
C GLU A 143 9.56 -12.22 -10.14
N GLY A 144 10.45 -13.21 -10.02
CA GLY A 144 11.84 -13.00 -9.59
C GLY A 144 12.03 -12.75 -8.09
N ILE A 145 10.97 -12.77 -7.28
CA ILE A 145 11.04 -12.57 -5.83
C ILE A 145 10.75 -13.89 -5.12
N ALA A 146 11.72 -14.41 -4.36
CA ALA A 146 11.50 -15.59 -3.53
C ALA A 146 10.51 -15.32 -2.40
N SER A 147 9.65 -16.29 -2.08
CA SER A 147 8.86 -16.25 -0.85
C SER A 147 9.81 -16.32 0.36
N GLY A 148 9.55 -15.52 1.39
CA GLY A 148 10.46 -15.33 2.53
C GLY A 148 11.49 -14.21 2.32
N SER A 149 11.52 -13.56 1.16
CA SER A 149 12.31 -12.34 0.96
C SER A 149 11.92 -11.25 1.95
N ARG A 150 12.89 -10.45 2.37
CA ARG A 150 12.72 -9.41 3.38
C ARG A 150 12.42 -8.07 2.73
N PHE A 151 11.42 -7.37 3.27
CA PHE A 151 11.07 -6.01 2.87
C PHE A 151 11.04 -5.08 4.08
N TYR A 152 11.23 -3.79 3.84
CA TYR A 152 11.20 -2.77 4.89
C TYR A 152 9.76 -2.33 5.22
N PHE A 153 9.39 -2.48 6.49
CA PHE A 153 8.11 -2.07 7.06
C PHE A 153 8.27 -0.87 8.01
N VAL A 154 7.25 -0.02 8.05
CA VAL A 154 7.09 1.04 9.06
C VAL A 154 5.61 1.41 9.21
N HIS A 155 4.89 0.72 10.09
CA HIS A 155 3.44 0.93 10.26
C HIS A 155 2.94 0.50 11.65
N SER A 156 1.90 1.18 12.15
CA SER A 156 1.20 0.79 13.39
C SER A 156 -0.13 0.07 13.13
N TYR A 157 -0.58 0.11 11.88
CA TYR A 157 -1.86 -0.43 11.44
C TYR A 157 -1.66 -1.37 10.26
N TYR A 158 -2.50 -2.38 10.11
CA TYR A 158 -2.45 -3.38 9.05
C TYR A 158 -3.85 -3.64 8.50
N VAL A 159 -3.96 -4.15 7.28
CA VAL A 159 -5.26 -4.47 6.67
C VAL A 159 -5.73 -5.86 7.11
N GLU A 160 -7.02 -5.95 7.42
CA GLU A 160 -7.75 -7.19 7.71
C GLU A 160 -8.86 -7.30 6.65
N PRO A 161 -8.56 -7.97 5.51
CA PRO A 161 -9.56 -8.17 4.46
C PRO A 161 -10.73 -9.03 4.95
N ALA A 162 -11.96 -8.62 4.63
CA ALA A 162 -13.13 -9.44 4.94
C ALA A 162 -13.24 -10.67 4.01
N ASN A 163 -12.64 -10.60 2.82
CA ASN A 163 -12.48 -11.74 1.91
C ASN A 163 -11.03 -12.23 1.93
N PRO A 164 -10.75 -13.45 2.45
CA PRO A 164 -9.41 -14.03 2.46
C PRO A 164 -8.78 -14.22 1.08
N GLN A 165 -9.57 -14.31 0.01
CA GLN A 165 -9.06 -14.45 -1.37
C GLN A 165 -8.28 -13.21 -1.85
N LEU A 166 -8.45 -12.07 -1.19
CA LEU A 166 -7.70 -10.86 -1.50
C LEU A 166 -6.24 -10.94 -1.04
N VAL A 167 -5.89 -11.86 -0.13
CA VAL A 167 -4.55 -11.95 0.46
C VAL A 167 -3.57 -12.55 -0.56
N ALA A 168 -2.61 -11.73 -0.99
CA ALA A 168 -1.52 -12.13 -1.89
C ALA A 168 -0.20 -12.41 -1.14
N GLY A 169 -0.09 -11.92 0.10
CA GLY A 169 1.02 -12.27 0.99
C GLY A 169 0.82 -11.78 2.42
N TYR A 170 1.50 -12.46 3.35
CA TYR A 170 1.47 -12.16 4.78
C TYR A 170 2.88 -12.05 5.36
N SER A 171 2.96 -11.41 6.52
CA SER A 171 4.16 -11.35 7.36
C SER A 171 3.77 -11.60 8.82
N LEU A 172 4.74 -11.85 9.70
CA LEU A 172 4.55 -12.19 11.11
C LEU A 172 5.08 -11.09 12.02
N TYR A 173 4.22 -10.48 12.85
CA TYR A 173 4.64 -9.50 13.86
C TYR A 173 3.62 -9.29 15.02
N PRO A 174 3.66 -10.07 16.11
CA PRO A 174 4.20 -11.43 16.19
C PRO A 174 3.30 -12.45 15.48
N PHE A 175 2.03 -12.08 15.25
CA PHE A 175 1.04 -12.88 14.55
C PHE A 175 0.98 -12.52 13.07
N SER A 176 0.31 -13.37 12.29
CA SER A 176 0.12 -13.16 10.86
C SER A 176 -0.74 -11.94 10.58
N PHE A 177 -0.25 -11.05 9.72
CA PHE A 177 -1.02 -9.94 9.18
C PHE A 177 -0.87 -9.87 7.66
N THR A 178 -1.90 -9.36 6.98
CA THR A 178 -1.88 -9.18 5.53
C THR A 178 -0.93 -8.04 5.17
N CYS A 179 0.10 -8.37 4.38
CA CYS A 179 1.10 -7.39 3.93
C CYS A 179 1.08 -7.15 2.41
N ALA A 180 0.37 -7.98 1.66
CA ALA A 180 0.10 -7.77 0.25
C ALA A 180 -1.30 -8.28 -0.11
N VAL A 181 -1.99 -7.53 -0.97
CA VAL A 181 -3.30 -7.91 -1.52
C VAL A 181 -3.29 -7.86 -3.03
N ALA A 182 -4.13 -8.67 -3.67
CA ALA A 182 -4.39 -8.64 -5.10
C ALA A 182 -5.90 -8.76 -5.36
N SER A 183 -6.40 -7.99 -6.32
CA SER A 183 -7.77 -8.09 -6.84
C SER A 183 -7.80 -7.52 -8.25
N ASP A 184 -8.16 -8.33 -9.24
CA ASP A 184 -8.21 -7.92 -10.64
C ASP A 184 -6.90 -7.26 -11.11
N ASN A 185 -6.92 -5.95 -11.38
CA ASN A 185 -5.79 -5.11 -11.81
C ASN A 185 -5.05 -4.42 -10.65
N ILE A 186 -5.48 -4.64 -9.41
CA ILE A 186 -4.90 -4.05 -8.20
C ILE A 186 -3.91 -5.03 -7.59
N PHE A 187 -2.73 -4.51 -7.28
CA PHE A 187 -1.84 -5.11 -6.31
C PHE A 187 -1.45 -4.03 -5.31
N ALA A 188 -1.41 -4.36 -4.03
CA ALA A 188 -1.04 -3.36 -3.03
C ALA A 188 -0.29 -3.99 -1.87
N VAL A 189 0.73 -3.29 -1.37
CA VAL A 189 1.69 -3.79 -0.40
C VAL A 189 1.80 -2.86 0.80
N GLN A 190 1.99 -3.44 1.98
CA GLN A 190 2.16 -2.72 3.24
C GLN A 190 3.60 -2.24 3.45
N PHE A 191 4.56 -3.02 2.93
CA PHE A 191 5.98 -2.66 2.95
C PHE A 191 6.31 -1.61 1.90
N HIS A 192 7.52 -1.06 1.99
CA HIS A 192 8.03 -0.01 1.12
C HIS A 192 9.03 -0.59 0.11
N PRO A 193 8.60 -1.00 -1.10
CA PRO A 193 9.50 -1.56 -2.10
C PRO A 193 10.60 -0.57 -2.49
N GLU A 194 10.32 0.74 -2.47
CA GLU A 194 11.30 1.80 -2.75
C GLU A 194 12.41 1.93 -1.68
N LYS A 195 12.26 1.21 -0.55
CA LYS A 195 13.25 1.13 0.54
C LYS A 195 13.77 -0.29 0.74
N SER A 196 13.38 -1.23 -0.11
CA SER A 196 13.63 -2.67 0.06
C SER A 196 14.62 -3.21 -0.98
N ALA A 197 15.86 -2.71 -0.95
CA ALA A 197 16.96 -3.16 -1.81
C ALA A 197 17.62 -4.46 -1.32
#